data_AF-A0A3N5S626-F1
#
_entry.id   AF-A0A3N5S626-F1
#
_cell.length_a   1.000
_cell.length_b   1.000
_cell.length_c   1.000
_cell.angle_alpha   90.00
_cell.angle_beta   90.00
_cell.angle_gamma   90.00
#
_symmetry.space_group_name_H-M   'P 1'
#
loop_
_entity.id
_entity.type
_entity.pdbx_description
1 polymer ?
#
loop_
_entity_poly.entity_id
_entity_poly.type
_entity_poly.pdbx_seq_one_letter_code
_entity_poly.pdbx_strand_id
1 'polypeptide(L)'
;MNIQPKKHLLIICTLLSVMILASLACSIGGISVGKDSATIRINLNENQVNDWLRNTETRNDSPDRQLLDNITAVEMHEGYMRIFGEDDGVNGSFDVSIEAENDMLMAQIIDVDMPGVDMDDPRIVEANEELTEELSEMVTESNGEVLFKEAAVEEGELKLQIELVYQK
;
A
#
# COMPACT_ATOMS: atom_id res chain seq x y z
N MET A 1 -29.95 -13.34 -3.94
CA MET A 1 -28.51 -13.23 -4.21
C MET A 1 -28.13 -11.79 -3.98
N ASN A 2 -27.44 -11.52 -2.88
CA ASN A 2 -27.04 -10.17 -2.48
C ASN A 2 -25.52 -10.08 -2.69
N ILE A 3 -25.08 -9.17 -3.55
CA ILE A 3 -23.68 -8.98 -3.93
C ILE A 3 -23.09 -7.95 -2.96
N GLN A 4 -22.15 -8.36 -2.11
CA GLN A 4 -21.31 -7.47 -1.32
C GLN A 4 -19.92 -8.13 -1.13
N PRO A 5 -18.89 -7.67 -1.86
CA PRO A 5 -17.55 -7.61 -1.28
C PRO A 5 -16.83 -6.33 -1.78
N LYS A 6 -16.86 -5.21 -1.04
CA LYS A 6 -16.34 -3.93 -1.57
C LYS A 6 -15.83 -2.92 -0.51
N LYS A 7 -15.58 -3.29 0.74
CA LYS A 7 -15.53 -2.26 1.80
C LYS A 7 -14.16 -1.94 2.40
N HIS A 8 -13.20 -2.88 2.42
CA HIS A 8 -11.91 -2.65 3.11
C HIS A 8 -10.73 -2.49 2.15
N LEU A 9 -10.81 -3.15 1.01
CA LEU A 9 -10.01 -2.85 -0.18
C LEU A 9 -10.13 -1.36 -0.59
N LEU A 10 -11.37 -0.86 -0.48
CA LEU A 10 -11.72 0.54 -0.72
C LEU A 10 -11.09 1.47 0.32
N ILE A 11 -10.77 0.98 1.54
CA ILE A 11 -10.10 1.74 2.59
C ILE A 11 -8.61 1.91 2.26
N ILE A 12 -7.89 0.88 1.81
CA ILE A 12 -6.47 0.98 1.40
C ILE A 12 -6.32 1.85 0.13
N CYS A 13 -7.25 1.73 -0.83
CA CYS A 13 -7.34 2.64 -1.98
C CYS A 13 -7.74 4.09 -1.59
N THR A 14 -8.64 4.29 -0.62
CA THR A 14 -8.91 5.64 -0.08
C THR A 14 -7.74 6.18 0.75
N LEU A 15 -6.97 5.31 1.40
CA LEU A 15 -5.72 5.61 2.11
C LEU A 15 -4.71 6.25 1.13
N LEU A 16 -4.45 5.59 0.00
CA LEU A 16 -3.51 6.05 -1.01
C LEU A 16 -3.99 7.29 -1.78
N SER A 17 -5.29 7.43 -2.05
CA SER A 17 -5.84 8.64 -2.67
C SER A 17 -5.94 9.84 -1.70
N VAL A 18 -6.18 9.61 -0.40
CA VAL A 18 -6.06 10.62 0.65
C VAL A 18 -4.60 10.98 0.94
N MET A 19 -3.64 10.06 0.79
CA MET A 19 -2.19 10.37 0.83
C MET A 19 -1.80 11.44 -0.19
N ILE A 20 -2.39 11.41 -1.39
CA ILE A 20 -2.12 12.41 -2.43
C ILE A 20 -2.68 13.80 -2.03
N LEU A 21 -3.85 13.85 -1.38
CA LEU A 21 -4.53 15.09 -0.95
C LEU A 21 -4.03 15.68 0.38
N ALA A 22 -3.57 14.85 1.31
CA ALA A 22 -3.06 15.26 2.63
C ALA A 22 -1.56 15.59 2.63
N SER A 23 -0.90 15.49 1.47
CA SER A 23 0.54 15.71 1.28
C SER A 23 1.04 17.13 1.60
N LEU A 24 0.16 18.10 1.94
CA LEU A 24 0.60 19.43 2.38
C LEU A 24 1.32 19.45 3.75
N ALA A 25 1.32 18.34 4.51
CA ALA A 25 1.93 18.29 5.85
C ALA A 25 2.99 17.19 6.07
N CYS A 26 3.23 16.30 5.10
CA CYS A 26 4.21 15.21 5.23
C CYS A 26 5.33 15.37 4.21
N SER A 27 6.55 15.66 4.71
CA SER A 27 7.86 15.58 4.03
C SER A 27 7.83 15.37 2.50
N ILE A 28 7.34 16.36 1.76
CA ILE A 28 7.46 16.39 0.31
C ILE A 28 8.95 16.54 0.00
N GLY A 29 9.58 15.48 -0.52
CA GLY A 29 10.98 15.52 -0.99
C GLY A 29 11.17 16.46 -2.19
N GLY A 30 10.07 16.83 -2.84
CA GLY A 30 9.99 17.91 -3.82
C GLY A 30 8.75 17.75 -4.71
N ILE A 31 8.10 18.88 -5.03
CA ILE A 31 7.12 18.93 -6.13
C ILE A 31 7.78 19.65 -7.30
N SER A 32 7.76 19.03 -8.47
CA SER A 32 8.15 19.65 -9.73
C SER A 32 6.92 19.80 -10.61
N VAL A 33 6.54 21.04 -10.94
CA VAL A 33 5.39 21.31 -11.80
C VAL A 33 5.88 21.69 -13.19
N GLY A 34 5.61 20.84 -14.15
CA GLY A 34 5.78 21.08 -15.58
C GLY A 34 4.53 21.69 -16.21
N LYS A 35 4.62 22.00 -17.50
CA LYS A 35 3.51 22.61 -18.26
C LYS A 35 2.32 21.66 -18.46
N ASP A 36 2.61 20.36 -18.58
CA ASP A 36 1.61 19.32 -18.88
C ASP A 36 1.69 18.15 -17.86
N SER A 37 2.56 18.22 -16.84
CA SER A 37 2.63 17.22 -15.76
C SER A 37 3.10 17.81 -14.42
N ALA A 38 2.86 17.09 -13.32
CA ALA A 38 3.44 17.36 -12.01
C ALA A 38 4.06 16.10 -11.43
N THR A 39 5.32 16.18 -11.01
CA THR A 39 6.02 15.11 -10.30
C THR A 39 6.01 15.38 -8.80
N ILE A 40 5.58 14.38 -8.03
CA ILE A 40 5.54 14.40 -6.57
C ILE A 40 6.51 13.33 -6.07
N ARG A 41 7.47 13.72 -5.22
CA ARG A 41 8.30 12.78 -4.47
C ARG A 41 7.81 12.69 -3.04
N ILE A 42 7.51 11.48 -2.60
CA ILE A 42 7.03 11.16 -1.27
C ILE A 42 8.06 10.25 -0.63
N ASN A 43 8.57 10.65 0.53
CA ASN A 43 9.40 9.79 1.37
C ASN A 43 8.67 9.61 2.69
N LEU A 44 8.41 8.37 3.06
CA LEU A 44 7.79 7.99 4.32
C LEU A 44 8.78 7.14 5.11
N ASN A 45 9.14 7.57 6.31
CA ASN A 45 9.89 6.71 7.22
C ASN A 45 8.97 5.75 7.98
N GLU A 46 9.59 4.78 8.65
CA GLU A 46 8.90 3.76 9.44
C GLU A 46 7.89 4.35 10.46
N ASN A 47 8.26 5.41 11.18
CA ASN A 47 7.36 6.02 12.17
C ASN A 47 6.11 6.61 11.51
N GLN A 48 6.26 7.25 10.35
CA GLN A 48 5.12 7.81 9.62
C GLN A 48 4.17 6.72 9.11
N VAL A 49 4.71 5.60 8.64
CA VAL A 49 3.89 4.44 8.23
C VAL A 49 3.17 3.83 9.43
N ASN A 50 3.87 3.64 10.56
CA ASN A 50 3.27 3.12 11.79
C ASN A 50 2.19 4.06 12.37
N ASP A 51 2.45 5.36 12.43
CA ASP A 51 1.49 6.35 12.92
C ASP A 51 0.23 6.37 12.05
N TRP A 52 0.39 6.17 10.75
CA TRP A 52 -0.74 6.15 9.83
C TRP A 52 -1.55 4.85 9.94
N LEU A 53 -0.89 3.69 10.04
CA LEU A 53 -1.55 2.39 10.27
C LEU A 53 -2.43 2.40 11.53
N ARG A 54 -1.92 2.95 12.63
CA ARG A 54 -2.67 3.13 13.89
C ARG A 54 -3.93 3.99 13.72
N ASN A 55 -3.92 4.91 12.76
CA ASN A 55 -5.08 5.78 12.48
C ASN A 55 -6.10 5.12 11.53
N THR A 56 -5.75 4.00 10.89
CA THR A 56 -6.59 3.32 9.90
C THR A 56 -7.32 2.09 10.44
N GLU A 57 -6.98 1.61 11.65
CA GLU A 57 -7.66 0.49 12.34
C GLU A 57 -9.14 0.75 12.73
N THR A 58 -9.73 1.91 12.39
CA THR A 58 -11.07 2.28 12.88
C THR A 58 -12.27 1.84 12.03
N ARG A 59 -12.09 0.99 11.01
CA ARG A 59 -13.23 0.43 10.23
C ARG A 59 -12.92 -0.97 9.67
N ASN A 60 -13.26 -2.04 10.40
CA ASN A 60 -13.30 -3.39 9.83
C ASN A 60 -14.61 -4.11 10.23
N ASP A 61 -15.32 -4.61 9.21
CA ASP A 61 -16.69 -5.16 9.26
C ASP A 61 -16.77 -6.52 8.52
N SER A 62 -15.63 -7.16 8.19
CA SER A 62 -15.58 -8.45 7.47
C SER A 62 -14.33 -9.27 7.83
N PRO A 63 -14.42 -10.20 8.80
CA PRO A 63 -13.27 -10.91 9.37
C PRO A 63 -12.71 -12.08 8.53
N ASP A 64 -13.45 -12.60 7.55
CA ASP A 64 -13.15 -13.94 7.01
C ASP A 64 -12.03 -14.02 5.93
N ARG A 65 -11.28 -12.94 5.65
CA ARG A 65 -10.28 -12.91 4.56
C ARG A 65 -8.97 -12.19 4.87
N GLN A 66 -8.69 -11.87 6.13
CA GLN A 66 -7.47 -11.16 6.50
C GLN A 66 -6.33 -12.14 6.76
N LEU A 67 -5.10 -11.76 6.39
CA LEU A 67 -3.89 -12.51 6.79
C LEU A 67 -3.53 -12.23 8.25
N LEU A 68 -3.85 -11.04 8.74
CA LEU A 68 -3.69 -10.62 10.12
C LEU A 68 -4.95 -9.84 10.51
N ASP A 69 -5.57 -10.17 11.64
CA ASP A 69 -6.71 -9.46 12.21
C ASP A 69 -6.31 -8.07 12.73
N ASN A 70 -5.08 -7.97 13.27
CA ASN A 70 -4.55 -6.73 13.84
C ASN A 70 -3.10 -6.52 13.39
N ILE A 71 -2.78 -5.32 12.91
CA ILE A 71 -1.41 -4.94 12.55
C ILE A 71 -0.78 -4.21 13.72
N THR A 72 0.28 -4.77 14.28
CA THR A 72 0.94 -4.24 15.49
C THR A 72 2.09 -3.29 15.18
N ALA A 73 2.82 -3.56 14.10
CA ALA A 73 3.97 -2.78 13.68
C ALA A 73 4.30 -3.00 12.20
N VAL A 74 5.00 -2.04 11.61
CA VAL A 74 5.72 -2.21 10.34
C VAL A 74 7.17 -1.85 10.54
N GLU A 75 8.07 -2.67 10.00
CA GLU A 75 9.49 -2.39 9.93
C GLU A 75 9.92 -2.23 8.46
N MET A 76 10.77 -1.24 8.19
CA MET A 76 11.29 -1.01 6.85
C MET A 76 12.66 -1.67 6.69
N HIS A 77 12.75 -2.59 5.73
CA HIS A 77 13.98 -3.28 5.35
C HIS A 77 14.32 -2.94 3.90
N GLU A 78 15.59 -3.11 3.51
CA GLU A 78 15.98 -2.83 2.13
C GLU A 78 15.22 -3.77 1.17
N GLY A 79 14.43 -3.19 0.26
CA GLY A 79 13.63 -3.89 -0.74
C GLY A 79 12.25 -4.38 -0.26
N TYR A 80 11.94 -4.34 1.03
CA TYR A 80 10.64 -4.81 1.55
C TYR A 80 10.22 -4.17 2.87
N MET A 81 8.92 -4.17 3.14
CA MET A 81 8.37 -3.85 4.46
C MET A 81 7.94 -5.13 5.15
N ARG A 82 8.35 -5.31 6.40
CA ARG A 82 7.85 -6.39 7.25
C ARG A 82 6.67 -5.90 8.06
N ILE A 83 5.54 -6.58 7.93
CA ILE A 83 4.31 -6.25 8.63
C ILE A 83 4.10 -7.28 9.72
N PHE A 84 4.05 -6.83 10.98
CA PHE A 84 3.80 -7.67 12.14
C PHE A 84 2.37 -7.54 12.60
N GLY A 85 1.78 -8.65 13.05
CA GLY A 85 0.44 -8.63 13.59
C GLY A 85 0.01 -9.93 14.24
N GLU A 86 -1.29 -10.07 14.40
CA GLU A 86 -1.94 -11.21 15.06
C GLU A 86 -3.12 -11.68 14.21
N ASP A 87 -3.25 -13.00 14.05
CA ASP A 87 -4.38 -13.71 13.42
C ASP A 87 -4.94 -14.69 14.46
N ASP A 88 -6.18 -14.49 14.91
CA ASP A 88 -6.87 -15.39 15.86
C ASP A 88 -6.09 -15.72 17.16
N GLY A 89 -5.33 -14.75 17.70
CA GLY A 89 -4.50 -14.97 18.90
C GLY A 89 -3.06 -15.42 18.61
N VAL A 90 -2.72 -15.61 17.33
CA VAL A 90 -1.43 -16.12 16.88
C VAL A 90 -0.64 -14.98 16.24
N ASN A 91 0.53 -14.68 16.80
CA ASN A 91 1.43 -13.69 16.22
C ASN A 91 2.02 -14.19 14.90
N GLY A 92 2.14 -13.27 13.96
CA GLY A 92 2.63 -13.52 12.62
C GLY A 92 3.30 -12.31 12.02
N SER A 93 4.03 -12.54 10.93
CA SER A 93 4.48 -11.47 10.05
C SER A 93 4.52 -11.91 8.60
N PHE A 94 4.48 -10.94 7.70
CA PHE A 94 4.74 -11.15 6.29
C PHE A 94 5.51 -9.98 5.70
N ASP A 95 6.29 -10.25 4.66
CA ASP A 95 7.13 -9.28 3.99
C ASP A 95 6.48 -8.88 2.66
N VAL A 96 6.35 -7.58 2.44
CA VAL A 96 5.79 -7.00 1.22
C VAL A 96 6.86 -6.22 0.47
N SER A 97 7.15 -6.60 -0.77
CA SER A 97 7.89 -5.75 -1.69
C SER A 97 6.95 -4.75 -2.34
N ILE A 98 7.47 -3.53 -2.56
CA ILE A 98 6.78 -2.50 -3.32
C ILE A 98 7.73 -2.01 -4.41
N GLU A 99 7.26 -2.06 -5.65
CA GLU A 99 8.04 -1.68 -6.82
C GLU A 99 7.17 -0.85 -7.79
N ALA A 100 7.82 -0.07 -8.65
CA ALA A 100 7.16 0.59 -9.76
C ALA A 100 7.57 -0.09 -11.07
N GLU A 101 6.62 -0.72 -11.76
CA GLU A 101 6.86 -1.41 -13.03
C GLU A 101 5.87 -0.93 -14.09
N ASN A 102 6.36 -0.57 -15.29
CA ASN A 102 5.53 -0.12 -16.41
C ASN A 102 4.57 1.04 -16.03
N ASP A 103 5.07 2.00 -15.25
CA ASP A 103 4.32 3.14 -14.72
C ASP A 103 3.19 2.79 -13.73
N MET A 104 3.15 1.55 -13.23
CA MET A 104 2.18 1.07 -12.24
C MET A 104 2.87 0.75 -10.92
N LEU A 105 2.17 1.01 -9.81
CA LEU A 105 2.59 0.54 -8.49
C LEU A 105 2.30 -0.95 -8.38
N MET A 106 3.30 -1.73 -7.99
CA MET A 106 3.20 -3.16 -7.74
C MET A 106 3.50 -3.40 -6.27
N ALA A 107 2.69 -4.24 -5.62
CA ALA A 107 2.97 -4.74 -4.29
C ALA A 107 2.80 -6.26 -4.28
N GLN A 108 3.72 -6.95 -3.62
CA GLN A 108 3.69 -8.41 -3.55
C GLN A 108 4.18 -8.89 -2.18
N ILE A 109 3.45 -9.83 -1.59
CA ILE A 109 3.93 -10.61 -0.45
C ILE A 109 5.01 -11.56 -0.97
N ILE A 110 6.21 -11.47 -0.40
CA ILE A 110 7.39 -12.24 -0.81
C ILE A 110 7.83 -13.27 0.23
N ASP A 111 7.44 -13.09 1.49
CA ASP A 111 7.72 -14.03 2.57
C ASP A 111 6.61 -13.97 3.63
N VAL A 112 6.42 -15.09 4.33
CA VAL A 112 5.42 -15.23 5.39
C VAL A 112 6.01 -16.04 6.54
N ASP A 113 6.00 -15.45 7.73
CA ASP A 113 6.36 -16.09 8.98
C ASP A 113 5.12 -16.16 9.88
N MET A 114 4.30 -17.18 9.62
CA MET A 114 3.06 -17.45 10.34
C MET A 114 2.89 -18.95 10.55
N PRO A 115 2.50 -19.41 11.76
CA PRO A 115 2.27 -20.82 12.01
C PRO A 115 1.19 -21.42 11.10
N GLY A 116 1.58 -22.38 10.26
CA GLY A 116 0.65 -23.13 9.40
C GLY A 116 0.24 -22.39 8.11
N VAL A 117 0.92 -21.29 7.78
CA VAL A 117 0.74 -20.54 6.54
C VAL A 117 2.05 -20.55 5.78
N ASP A 118 1.99 -20.80 4.48
CA ASP A 118 3.13 -20.68 3.57
C ASP A 118 2.74 -19.84 2.35
N MET A 119 3.69 -19.62 1.45
CA MET A 119 3.48 -18.83 0.22
C MET A 119 2.46 -19.45 -0.76
N ASP A 120 2.14 -20.74 -0.60
CA ASP A 120 1.14 -21.44 -1.42
C ASP A 120 -0.25 -21.40 -0.77
N ASP A 121 -0.40 -20.81 0.42
CA ASP A 121 -1.70 -20.63 1.08
C ASP A 121 -2.62 -19.78 0.17
N PRO A 122 -3.85 -20.24 -0.13
CA PRO A 122 -4.79 -19.53 -0.99
C PRO A 122 -5.04 -18.08 -0.56
N ARG A 123 -4.92 -17.77 0.73
CA ARG A 123 -5.06 -16.40 1.26
C ARG A 123 -3.93 -15.49 0.79
N ILE A 124 -2.70 -16.00 0.64
CA ILE A 124 -1.56 -15.24 0.11
C ILE A 124 -1.72 -14.99 -1.38
N VAL A 125 -2.19 -15.98 -2.12
CA VAL A 125 -2.49 -15.84 -3.55
C VAL A 125 -3.59 -14.80 -3.77
N GLU A 126 -4.71 -14.92 -3.04
CA GLU A 126 -5.83 -13.96 -3.10
C GLU A 126 -5.36 -12.56 -2.70
N ALA A 127 -4.57 -12.42 -1.63
CA ALA A 127 -4.03 -11.12 -1.21
C ALA A 127 -3.14 -10.46 -2.27
N ASN A 128 -2.29 -11.23 -2.96
CA ASN A 128 -1.44 -10.70 -4.04
C ASN A 128 -2.25 -10.28 -5.28
N GLU A 129 -3.29 -11.06 -5.63
CA GLU A 129 -4.22 -10.69 -6.71
C GLU A 129 -5.01 -9.42 -6.36
N GLU A 130 -5.50 -9.32 -5.12
CA GLU A 130 -6.23 -8.16 -4.60
C GLU A 130 -5.35 -6.90 -4.55
N LEU A 131 -4.11 -7.00 -4.06
CA LEU A 131 -3.14 -5.90 -4.06
C LEU A 131 -2.90 -5.39 -5.49
N THR A 132 -2.80 -6.28 -6.47
CA THR A 132 -2.60 -5.91 -7.87
C THR A 132 -3.83 -5.18 -8.44
N GLU A 133 -5.03 -5.67 -8.13
CA GLU A 133 -6.28 -5.06 -8.59
C GLU A 133 -6.50 -3.67 -7.98
N GLU A 134 -6.28 -3.52 -6.67
CA GLU A 134 -6.36 -2.23 -5.97
C GLU A 134 -5.47 -1.16 -6.60
N LEU A 135 -4.19 -1.50 -6.76
CA LEU A 135 -3.18 -0.58 -7.26
C LEU A 135 -3.49 -0.17 -8.71
N SER A 136 -4.06 -1.09 -9.49
CA SER A 136 -4.54 -0.83 -10.85
C SER A 136 -5.76 0.10 -10.88
N GLU A 137 -6.71 -0.06 -9.95
CA GLU A 137 -7.89 0.79 -9.85
C GLU A 137 -7.54 2.23 -9.46
N MET A 138 -6.56 2.44 -8.58
CA MET A 138 -6.11 3.76 -8.15
C MET A 138 -5.55 4.64 -9.29
N VAL A 139 -4.92 4.02 -10.28
CA VAL A 139 -4.46 4.72 -11.49
C VAL A 139 -5.64 5.16 -12.36
N THR A 140 -6.71 4.37 -12.38
CA THR A 140 -7.84 4.53 -13.30
C THR A 140 -8.88 5.56 -12.81
N GLU A 141 -9.04 5.76 -11.50
CA GLU A 141 -10.06 6.65 -10.93
C GLU A 141 -9.65 8.14 -10.88
N SER A 142 -8.41 8.48 -11.22
CA SER A 142 -7.95 9.86 -11.18
C SER A 142 -8.31 10.63 -12.47
N ASN A 143 -8.70 11.92 -12.35
CA ASN A 143 -9.02 12.79 -13.50
C ASN A 143 -7.78 13.19 -14.35
N GLY A 144 -6.70 12.41 -14.28
CA GLY A 144 -5.43 12.56 -14.98
C GLY A 144 -4.75 11.19 -15.08
N GLU A 145 -3.65 11.09 -15.81
CA GLU A 145 -2.88 9.83 -15.84
C GLU A 145 -1.90 9.85 -14.65
N VAL A 146 -2.07 8.94 -13.69
CA VAL A 146 -1.14 8.76 -12.56
C VAL A 146 -0.11 7.71 -12.96
N LEU A 147 1.15 8.11 -13.05
CA LEU A 147 2.26 7.24 -13.42
C LEU A 147 3.18 7.06 -12.21
N PHE A 148 3.36 5.84 -11.74
CA PHE A 148 4.34 5.51 -10.71
C PHE A 148 5.71 5.33 -11.37
N LYS A 149 6.60 6.29 -11.17
CA LYS A 149 7.93 6.31 -11.77
C LYS A 149 9.00 5.64 -10.90
N GLU A 150 8.74 5.59 -9.61
CA GLU A 150 9.62 4.98 -8.62
C GLU A 150 8.77 4.54 -7.43
N ALA A 151 9.03 3.33 -6.95
CA ALA A 151 8.56 2.87 -5.66
C ALA A 151 9.61 1.89 -5.13
N ALA A 152 10.14 2.17 -3.96
CA ALA A 152 11.17 1.33 -3.34
C ALA A 152 11.20 1.56 -1.82
N VAL A 153 11.60 0.52 -1.09
CA VAL A 153 11.95 0.64 0.33
C VAL A 153 13.47 0.65 0.42
N GLU A 154 14.04 1.81 0.70
CA GLU A 154 15.49 2.00 0.72
C GLU A 154 15.87 2.95 1.85
N GLU A 155 17.00 2.69 2.50
CA GLU A 155 17.54 3.54 3.58
C GLU A 155 16.55 3.73 4.75
N GLY A 156 15.65 2.76 4.97
CA GLY A 156 14.61 2.83 6.02
C GLY A 156 13.45 3.79 5.69
N GLU A 157 13.28 4.13 4.41
CA GLU A 157 12.17 4.93 3.91
C GLU A 157 11.46 4.23 2.74
N LEU A 158 10.13 4.32 2.71
CA LEU A 158 9.35 4.10 1.50
C LEU A 158 9.43 5.35 0.63
N LYS A 159 10.10 5.23 -0.51
CA LYS A 159 10.30 6.28 -1.50
C LYS A 159 9.35 6.04 -2.67
N LEU A 160 8.52 7.03 -2.97
CA LEU A 160 7.59 7.00 -4.10
C LEU A 160 7.83 8.23 -4.98
N GLN A 161 7.88 8.04 -6.29
CA GLN A 161 7.82 9.10 -7.27
C GLN A 161 6.59 8.92 -8.16
N ILE A 162 5.69 9.89 -8.09
CA ILE A 162 4.43 9.89 -8.82
C ILE A 162 4.49 11.02 -9.85
N GLU A 163 4.15 10.74 -11.10
CA GLU A 163 3.93 11.74 -12.13
C GLU A 163 2.44 11.82 -12.47
N LEU A 164 1.85 13.00 -12.34
CA LEU A 164 0.49 13.31 -12.71
C LEU A 164 0.51 14.01 -14.07
N VAL A 165 -0.04 13.39 -15.11
CA VAL A 165 -0.17 13.99 -16.44
C VAL A 165 -1.55 14.63 -16.58
N TYR A 166 -1.58 15.92 -16.94
CA TYR A 166 -2.82 16.65 -17.14
C TYR A 166 -3.42 16.31 -18.50
N GLN A 167 -4.64 15.76 -18.54
CA GLN A 167 -5.38 15.65 -19.78
C GLN A 167 -5.87 17.04 -20.23
N LYS A 168 -5.67 17.36 -21.52
CA LYS A 168 -6.13 18.61 -22.14
C LYS A 168 -7.59 18.57 -22.53
#